data_AF-A0A418MCM0-F1
#
_entry.id   AF-A0A418MCM0-F1
#
_cell.length_a   1.000
_cell.length_b   1.000
_cell.length_c   1.000
_cell.angle_alpha   90.00
_cell.angle_beta   90.00
_cell.angle_gamma   90.00
#
_symmetry.space_group_name_H-M   'P 1'
#
loop_
_entity.id
_entity.type
_entity.pdbx_description
1 polymer ?
#
loop_
_entity_poly.entity_id
_entity_poly.type
_entity_poly.pdbx_seq_one_letter_code
_entity_poly.pdbx_strand_id
1 'polypeptide(L)'
;IPEGGFHSMPALAGNGWMICGDAAQMVNAVNGEGTNLAILSGRLAGETAILAHIRGDYRARVLDQYTQSVQSSIIYKDLKKYSGIHGLLSGPERRVLFGKLPGVLNESLSDYMSVNGTTKEEKQKQLIHQLRDAAGGNVELLRLGLKGWRAINR
;
A
#
# COMPACT_ATOMS: atom_id res chain seq x y z
N ILE A 1 -9.54 9.93 2.91
CA ILE A 1 -8.15 9.46 3.05
C ILE A 1 -7.56 9.45 1.65
N PRO A 2 -6.37 10.04 1.41
CA PRO A 2 -5.71 9.97 0.11
C PRO A 2 -5.29 8.53 -0.22
N GLU A 3 -5.73 8.00 -1.35
CA GLU A 3 -5.45 6.62 -1.78
C GLU A 3 -4.55 6.53 -3.02
N GLY A 4 -4.21 7.67 -3.62
CA GLY A 4 -3.41 7.73 -4.84
C GLY A 4 -1.94 7.34 -4.64
N GLY A 5 -1.46 7.39 -3.39
CA GLY A 5 -0.14 6.94 -2.96
C GLY A 5 1.01 7.50 -3.79
N PHE A 6 2.04 6.69 -4.00
CA PHE A 6 3.30 7.05 -4.66
C PHE A 6 3.11 7.72 -6.04
N HIS A 7 2.23 7.19 -6.88
CA HIS A 7 2.04 7.68 -8.24
C HIS A 7 1.25 8.99 -8.32
N SER A 8 0.60 9.38 -7.23
CA SER A 8 -0.18 10.60 -7.15
C SER A 8 0.52 11.71 -6.38
N MET A 9 1.75 11.48 -5.90
CA MET A 9 2.51 12.49 -5.17
C MET A 9 2.77 13.72 -6.06
N PRO A 10 2.29 14.92 -5.64
CA PRO A 10 2.56 16.16 -6.35
C PRO A 10 4.02 16.62 -6.14
N ALA A 11 4.40 17.72 -6.79
CA ALA A 11 5.63 18.41 -6.43
C ALA A 11 5.61 18.81 -4.94
N LEU A 12 6.66 18.46 -4.21
CA LEU A 12 6.69 18.61 -2.75
C LEU A 12 7.15 20.00 -2.29
N ALA A 13 7.81 20.74 -3.18
CA ALA A 13 8.35 22.07 -2.91
C ALA A 13 8.38 22.93 -4.18
N GLY A 14 8.38 24.24 -3.99
CA GLY A 14 8.58 25.23 -5.04
C GLY A 14 9.08 26.55 -4.45
N ASN A 15 8.96 27.66 -5.19
CA ASN A 15 9.40 28.95 -4.67
C ASN A 15 8.52 29.41 -3.51
N GLY A 16 9.09 29.43 -2.30
CA GLY A 16 8.43 29.89 -1.09
C GLY A 16 7.41 28.93 -0.48
N TRP A 17 7.33 27.68 -0.95
CA TRP A 17 6.34 26.72 -0.43
C TRP A 17 6.87 25.28 -0.37
N MET A 18 6.33 24.52 0.57
CA MET A 18 6.47 23.07 0.71
C MET A 18 5.10 22.49 1.13
N ILE A 19 4.82 21.24 0.76
CA ILE A 19 3.61 20.52 1.17
C ILE A 19 3.98 19.18 1.80
N CYS A 20 3.28 18.80 2.86
CA CYS A 20 3.52 17.58 3.63
C CYS A 20 2.22 16.86 4.00
N GLY A 21 2.34 15.64 4.54
CA GLY A 21 1.20 14.82 4.97
C GLY A 21 0.22 14.48 3.84
N ASP A 22 -1.08 14.50 4.14
CA ASP A 22 -2.15 14.14 3.20
C ASP A 22 -2.17 15.02 1.95
N ALA A 23 -1.85 16.31 2.08
CA ALA A 23 -1.75 17.23 0.94
C ALA A 23 -0.70 16.76 -0.08
N ALA A 24 0.33 16.04 0.38
CA ALA A 24 1.38 15.47 -0.43
C ALA A 24 1.16 13.98 -0.79
N GLN A 25 -0.04 13.44 -0.54
CA GLN A 25 -0.39 12.02 -0.74
C GLN A 25 0.47 11.05 0.09
N MET A 26 0.99 11.48 1.23
CA MET A 26 1.86 10.67 2.09
C MET A 26 1.05 9.80 3.05
N VAL A 27 0.21 8.92 2.50
CA VAL A 27 -0.63 7.98 3.26
C VAL A 27 -0.53 6.58 2.68
N ASN A 28 -0.29 5.61 3.54
CA ASN A 28 -0.39 4.19 3.24
C ASN A 28 -1.66 3.60 3.87
N ALA A 29 -2.75 3.63 3.09
CA ALA A 29 -4.06 3.15 3.51
C ALA A 29 -4.10 1.63 3.82
N VAL A 30 -3.19 0.84 3.24
CA VAL A 30 -3.16 -0.63 3.42
C VAL A 30 -2.72 -0.98 4.85
N ASN A 31 -1.75 -0.25 5.40
CA ASN A 31 -1.25 -0.47 6.75
C ASN A 31 -1.96 0.41 7.81
N GLY A 32 -2.87 1.29 7.39
CA GLY A 32 -3.45 2.31 8.28
C GLY A 32 -2.44 3.37 8.73
N GLU A 33 -1.37 3.57 7.94
CA GLU A 33 -0.28 4.48 8.25
C GLU A 33 -0.46 5.81 7.51
N GLY A 34 -0.88 6.85 8.23
CA GLY A 34 -0.96 8.21 7.70
C GLY A 34 -0.33 9.22 8.66
N THR A 35 -0.71 9.17 9.93
CA THR A 35 -0.21 10.10 10.97
C THR A 35 1.30 10.02 11.15
N ASN A 36 1.90 8.83 11.13
CA ASN A 36 3.34 8.64 11.23
C ASN A 36 4.09 9.33 10.05
N LEU A 37 3.61 9.13 8.82
CA LEU A 37 4.17 9.74 7.61
C LEU A 37 3.94 11.26 7.59
N ALA A 38 2.78 11.73 8.06
CA ALA A 38 2.47 13.16 8.20
C ALA A 38 3.41 13.85 9.20
N ILE A 39 3.64 13.25 10.38
CA ILE A 39 4.57 13.79 11.39
C ILE A 39 6.00 13.84 10.83
N LEU A 40 6.47 12.74 10.23
CA LEU A 40 7.82 12.68 9.68
C LEU A 40 8.01 13.70 8.54
N SER A 41 7.06 13.80 7.62
CA SER A 41 7.12 14.76 6.52
C SER A 41 7.06 16.20 7.01
N GLY A 42 6.27 16.49 8.05
CA GLY A 42 6.27 17.79 8.71
C GLY A 42 7.61 18.14 9.36
N ARG A 43 8.26 17.18 10.02
CA ARG A 43 9.61 17.36 10.58
C ARG A 43 10.63 17.71 9.50
N LEU A 44 10.66 16.95 8.40
CA LEU A 44 11.59 17.17 7.29
C LEU A 44 11.36 18.54 6.60
N ALA A 45 10.09 18.94 6.45
CA ALA A 45 9.74 20.27 5.94
C ALA A 45 10.20 21.38 6.92
N GLY A 46 10.01 21.18 8.23
CA GLY A 46 10.47 22.11 9.26
C GLY A 46 11.99 22.29 9.26
N GLU A 47 12.75 21.19 9.19
CA GLU A 47 14.22 21.22 9.08
C GLU A 47 14.68 21.99 7.83
N THR A 48 14.00 21.78 6.70
CA THR A 48 14.29 22.51 5.45
C THR A 48 13.92 23.99 5.57
N ALA A 49 12.81 24.33 6.25
CA ALA A 49 12.40 25.71 6.47
C ALA A 49 13.41 26.48 7.34
N ILE A 50 13.95 25.84 8.39
CA ILE A 50 15.01 26.41 9.22
C ILE A 50 16.26 26.69 8.37
N LEU A 51 16.67 25.73 7.54
CA LEU A 51 17.82 25.90 6.65
C LEU A 51 17.63 27.03 5.64
N ALA A 52 16.45 27.14 5.03
CA ALA A 52 16.10 28.23 4.13
C ALA A 52 16.14 29.59 4.84
N HIS A 53 15.63 29.63 6.07
CA HIS A 53 15.63 30.84 6.90
C HIS A 53 17.05 31.32 7.24
N ILE A 54 17.92 30.42 7.69
CA ILE A 54 19.33 30.74 7.98
C ILE A 54 20.06 31.28 6.75
N ARG A 55 19.74 30.75 5.56
CA ARG A 55 20.34 31.19 4.29
C ARG A 55 19.70 32.45 3.70
N GLY A 56 18.51 32.84 4.18
CA GLY A 56 17.70 33.89 3.57
C GLY A 56 17.25 33.59 2.14
N ASP A 57 17.20 32.32 1.73
CA ASP A 57 16.85 31.90 0.36
C ASP A 57 15.76 30.83 0.37
N TYR A 58 14.56 31.22 -0.10
CA TYR A 58 13.37 30.38 -0.17
C TYR A 58 13.03 29.94 -1.60
N ARG A 59 13.99 30.03 -2.53
CA ARG A 59 13.80 29.57 -3.90
C ARG A 59 13.70 28.05 -3.94
N ALA A 60 13.06 27.53 -4.99
CA ALA A 60 12.85 26.10 -5.20
C ALA A 60 14.16 25.29 -5.09
N ARG A 61 15.30 25.84 -5.53
CA ARG A 61 16.62 25.18 -5.42
C ARG A 61 17.02 24.83 -3.98
N VAL A 62 16.61 25.63 -2.99
CA VAL A 62 16.91 25.39 -1.58
C VAL A 62 15.86 24.48 -0.98
N LEU A 63 14.58 24.75 -1.27
CA LEU A 63 13.48 23.97 -0.74
C LEU A 63 13.39 22.55 -1.33
N ASP A 64 14.01 22.28 -2.48
CA ASP A 64 14.12 20.92 -3.04
C ASP A 64 14.90 19.96 -2.14
N GLN A 65 15.68 20.48 -1.19
CA GLN A 65 16.29 19.65 -0.14
C GLN A 65 15.24 18.88 0.66
N TYR A 66 14.02 19.41 0.80
CA TYR A 66 12.90 18.67 1.37
C TYR A 66 12.50 17.46 0.51
N THR A 67 12.37 17.65 -0.81
CA THR A 67 12.07 16.57 -1.76
C THR A 67 13.10 15.43 -1.63
N GLN A 68 14.38 15.79 -1.62
CA GLN A 68 15.48 14.84 -1.50
C GLN A 68 15.45 14.09 -0.15
N SER A 69 15.16 14.82 0.93
CA SER A 69 15.00 14.24 2.26
C SER A 69 13.85 13.23 2.32
N VAL A 70 12.70 13.57 1.74
CA VAL A 70 11.55 12.66 1.62
C VAL A 70 11.93 11.41 0.80
N GLN A 71 12.58 11.57 -0.35
CA GLN A 71 13.02 10.46 -1.22
C GLN A 71 13.98 9.50 -0.51
N SER A 72 14.81 10.01 0.40
CA SER A 72 15.74 9.22 1.21
C SER A 72 15.09 8.54 2.43
N SER A 73 13.91 9.00 2.84
CA SER A 73 13.22 8.58 4.06
C SER A 73 12.38 7.31 3.88
N ILE A 74 11.83 6.82 4.99
CA ILE A 74 10.88 5.70 4.98
C ILE A 74 9.58 6.02 4.22
N ILE A 75 9.17 7.29 4.16
CA ILE A 75 7.96 7.73 3.43
C ILE A 75 8.01 7.25 1.97
N TYR A 76 9.10 7.55 1.27
CA TYR A 76 9.22 7.20 -0.13
C TYR A 76 9.32 5.69 -0.35
N LYS A 77 10.06 4.99 0.53
CA LYS A 77 10.24 3.53 0.46
C LYS A 77 8.91 2.79 0.64
N ASP A 78 8.13 3.20 1.63
CA ASP A 78 6.85 2.56 1.95
C ASP A 78 5.81 2.87 0.87
N LEU A 79 5.67 4.13 0.46
CA LEU A 79 4.73 4.47 -0.62
C LEU A 79 5.07 3.72 -1.92
N LYS A 80 6.36 3.62 -2.27
CA LYS A 80 6.81 2.89 -3.45
C LYS A 80 6.48 1.40 -3.38
N LYS A 81 6.75 0.77 -2.23
CA LYS A 81 6.49 -0.66 -1.96
C LYS A 81 5.02 -1.03 -2.22
N TYR A 82 4.10 -0.16 -1.83
CA TYR A 82 2.65 -0.41 -1.91
C TYR A 82 1.99 0.23 -3.16
N SER A 83 2.77 0.80 -4.08
CA SER A 83 2.29 1.56 -5.24
C SER A 83 1.38 0.75 -6.18
N GLY A 84 1.57 -0.57 -6.27
CA GLY A 84 0.77 -1.45 -7.13
C GLY A 84 -0.53 -1.93 -6.49
N ILE A 85 -0.70 -1.81 -5.18
CA ILE A 85 -1.83 -2.40 -4.46
C ILE A 85 -3.12 -1.65 -4.75
N HIS A 86 -3.09 -0.32 -4.87
CA HIS A 86 -4.29 0.42 -5.26
C HIS A 86 -4.88 -0.10 -6.58
N GLY A 87 -4.03 -0.36 -7.59
CA GLY A 87 -4.46 -0.96 -8.85
C GLY A 87 -5.05 -2.37 -8.69
N LEU A 88 -4.51 -3.19 -7.78
CA LEU A 88 -5.03 -4.52 -7.48
C LEU A 88 -6.40 -4.45 -6.79
N LEU A 89 -6.58 -3.55 -5.83
CA LEU A 89 -7.80 -3.42 -5.03
C LEU A 89 -8.93 -2.69 -5.79
N SER A 90 -8.58 -1.84 -6.74
CA SER A 90 -9.53 -1.13 -7.61
C SER A 90 -9.85 -1.88 -8.91
N GLY A 91 -9.07 -2.93 -9.23
CA GLY A 91 -9.20 -3.71 -10.45
C GLY A 91 -10.31 -4.78 -10.43
N PRO A 92 -10.43 -5.56 -11.52
CA PRO A 92 -11.39 -6.68 -11.63
C PRO A 92 -11.27 -7.70 -10.48
N GLU A 93 -10.08 -7.84 -9.90
CA GLU A 93 -9.75 -8.77 -8.82
C GLU A 93 -10.51 -8.44 -7.52
N ARG A 94 -10.95 -7.19 -7.33
CA ARG A 94 -11.70 -6.72 -6.16
C ARG A 94 -12.87 -7.65 -5.81
N ARG A 95 -13.61 -8.12 -6.82
CA ARG A 95 -14.79 -8.99 -6.62
C ARG A 95 -14.43 -10.32 -5.98
N VAL A 96 -13.26 -10.87 -6.32
CA VAL A 96 -12.77 -12.13 -5.77
C VAL A 96 -12.15 -11.89 -4.40
N LEU A 97 -11.29 -10.87 -4.26
CA LEU A 97 -10.57 -10.53 -3.04
C LEU A 97 -11.48 -10.16 -1.87
N PHE A 98 -12.50 -9.33 -2.10
CA PHE A 98 -13.40 -8.85 -1.04
C PHE A 98 -14.76 -9.54 -1.02
N GLY A 99 -15.13 -10.25 -2.10
CA GLY A 99 -16.42 -10.93 -2.18
C GLY A 99 -16.30 -12.40 -1.78
N LYS A 100 -15.73 -13.21 -2.67
CA LYS A 100 -15.79 -14.67 -2.57
C LYS A 100 -14.75 -15.26 -1.62
N LEU A 101 -13.51 -14.75 -1.65
CA LEU A 101 -12.41 -15.32 -0.89
C LEU A 101 -12.61 -15.28 0.64
N PRO A 102 -13.10 -14.19 1.27
CA PRO A 102 -13.28 -14.18 2.72
C PRO A 102 -14.28 -15.23 3.21
N GLY A 103 -15.39 -15.41 2.48
CA GLY A 103 -16.40 -16.42 2.81
C GLY A 103 -15.83 -17.84 2.72
N VAL A 104 -15.20 -18.16 1.59
CA VAL A 104 -14.57 -19.47 1.37
C VAL A 104 -13.50 -19.73 2.42
N LEU A 105 -12.61 -18.78 2.69
CA LEU A 105 -11.57 -18.95 3.72
C LEU A 105 -12.17 -19.18 5.10
N ASN A 106 -13.23 -18.47 5.46
CA ASN A 106 -13.88 -18.62 6.76
C ASN A 106 -14.53 -20.00 6.92
N GLU A 107 -15.26 -20.45 5.89
CA GLU A 107 -15.86 -21.79 5.84
C GLU A 107 -14.79 -22.88 5.88
N SER A 108 -13.78 -22.81 5.03
CA SER A 108 -12.72 -23.81 4.97
C SER A 108 -11.88 -23.86 6.26
N LEU A 109 -11.62 -22.72 6.92
CA LEU A 109 -10.88 -22.70 8.19
C LEU A 109 -11.72 -23.28 9.34
N SER A 110 -13.02 -22.98 9.39
CA SER A 110 -13.96 -23.59 10.33
C SER A 110 -13.97 -25.12 10.15
N ASP A 111 -14.09 -25.58 8.91
CA ASP A 111 -14.03 -27.00 8.57
C ASP A 111 -12.65 -27.62 8.87
N TYR A 112 -11.56 -26.88 8.68
CA TYR A 112 -10.22 -27.36 9.00
C TYR A 112 -10.03 -27.60 10.51
N MET A 113 -10.58 -26.72 11.34
CA MET A 113 -10.47 -26.76 12.81
C MET A 113 -11.44 -27.74 13.48
N SER A 114 -12.57 -28.05 12.84
CA SER A 114 -13.52 -29.04 13.36
C SER A 114 -12.96 -30.47 13.32
N VAL A 115 -13.45 -31.37 14.19
CA VAL A 115 -13.04 -32.78 14.25
C VAL A 115 -14.22 -33.62 13.78
N ASN A 116 -14.22 -33.97 12.48
CA ASN A 116 -15.37 -34.58 11.80
C ASN A 116 -15.02 -35.96 11.20
N GLY A 117 -13.96 -36.60 11.69
CA GLY A 117 -13.50 -37.91 11.20
C GLY A 117 -12.79 -37.90 9.84
N THR A 118 -12.68 -36.76 9.15
CA THR A 118 -11.89 -36.61 7.91
C THR A 118 -10.43 -36.25 8.20
N THR A 119 -9.54 -36.72 7.34
CA THR A 119 -8.10 -36.49 7.49
C THR A 119 -7.73 -35.03 7.21
N LYS A 120 -6.61 -34.56 7.75
CA LYS A 120 -6.11 -33.21 7.48
C LYS A 120 -5.74 -33.00 6.02
N GLU A 121 -5.29 -34.05 5.33
CA GLU A 121 -4.97 -34.01 3.90
C GLU A 121 -6.23 -33.75 3.05
N GLU A 122 -7.33 -34.44 3.33
CA GLU A 122 -8.60 -34.23 2.62
C GLU A 122 -9.12 -32.81 2.81
N LYS A 123 -9.03 -32.28 4.03
CA LYS A 123 -9.42 -30.90 4.35
C LYS A 123 -8.57 -29.87 3.59
N GLN A 124 -7.26 -30.10 3.46
CA GLN A 124 -6.40 -29.24 2.65
C GLN A 124 -6.75 -29.28 1.16
N LYS A 125 -7.04 -30.47 0.61
CA LYS A 125 -7.50 -30.60 -0.79
C LYS A 125 -8.81 -29.87 -1.04
N GLN A 126 -9.77 -29.98 -0.11
CA GLN A 126 -11.04 -29.27 -0.18
C GLN A 126 -10.87 -27.75 -0.13
N LEU A 127 -10.03 -27.23 0.78
CA LEU A 127 -9.68 -25.81 0.84
C LEU A 127 -9.14 -25.31 -0.51
N ILE A 128 -8.16 -26.01 -1.09
CA ILE A 128 -7.58 -25.61 -2.39
C ILE A 128 -8.64 -25.63 -3.49
N HIS A 129 -9.53 -26.63 -3.49
CA HIS A 129 -10.62 -26.75 -4.45
C HIS A 129 -11.61 -25.57 -4.34
N GLN A 130 -12.08 -25.26 -3.13
CA GLN A 130 -12.99 -24.16 -2.88
C GLN A 130 -12.36 -22.80 -3.26
N LEU A 131 -11.07 -22.59 -2.96
CA LEU A 131 -10.34 -21.39 -3.36
C LEU A 131 -10.21 -21.26 -4.88
N ARG A 132 -9.94 -22.37 -5.58
CA ARG A 132 -9.90 -22.42 -7.05
C ARG A 132 -11.24 -22.01 -7.64
N ASP A 133 -12.33 -22.57 -7.15
CA ASP A 133 -13.67 -22.31 -7.69
C ASP A 133 -14.10 -20.86 -7.40
N ALA A 134 -13.77 -20.34 -6.23
CA ALA A 134 -13.97 -18.94 -5.87
C ALA A 134 -13.23 -17.97 -6.80
N ALA A 135 -12.00 -18.32 -7.19
CA ALA A 135 -11.18 -17.53 -8.11
C ALA A 135 -11.60 -17.65 -9.59
N GLY A 136 -12.42 -18.63 -9.94
CA GLY A 136 -12.85 -18.89 -11.32
C GLY A 136 -11.96 -19.85 -12.11
N GLY A 137 -11.12 -20.64 -11.42
CA GLY A 137 -10.25 -21.65 -12.01
C GLY A 137 -8.77 -21.53 -11.61
N ASN A 138 -7.97 -22.53 -12.01
CA ASN A 138 -6.55 -22.60 -11.67
C ASN A 138 -5.75 -21.43 -12.26
N VAL A 139 -6.07 -21.04 -13.50
CA VAL A 139 -5.36 -19.98 -14.22
C VAL A 139 -5.61 -18.63 -13.54
N GLU A 140 -6.85 -18.37 -13.16
CA GLU A 140 -7.29 -17.14 -12.50
C GLU A 140 -6.73 -17.04 -11.09
N LEU A 141 -6.69 -18.15 -10.33
CA LEU A 141 -6.05 -18.20 -9.02
C LEU A 141 -4.55 -17.91 -9.10
N LEU A 142 -3.83 -18.53 -10.05
CA LEU A 142 -2.42 -18.25 -10.28
C LEU A 142 -2.19 -16.81 -10.74
N ARG A 143 -3.03 -16.29 -11.63
CA ARG A 143 -2.97 -14.91 -12.10
C ARG A 143 -3.20 -13.92 -10.97
N LEU A 144 -4.16 -14.19 -10.09
CA LEU A 144 -4.44 -13.39 -8.90
C LEU A 144 -3.23 -13.37 -7.95
N GLY A 145 -2.63 -14.54 -7.69
CA GLY A 145 -1.42 -14.65 -6.87
C GLY A 145 -0.24 -13.88 -7.46
N LEU A 146 0.01 -14.02 -8.76
CA LEU A 146 1.08 -13.28 -9.46
C LEU A 146 0.84 -11.77 -9.48
N LYS A 147 -0.40 -11.33 -9.70
CA LYS A 147 -0.77 -9.91 -9.64
C LYS A 147 -0.59 -9.35 -8.22
N GLY A 148 -1.01 -10.09 -7.20
CA GLY A 148 -0.79 -9.74 -5.80
C GLY A 148 0.69 -9.58 -5.45
N TRP A 149 1.50 -10.57 -5.84
CA TRP A 149 2.94 -10.53 -5.62
C TRP A 149 3.61 -9.35 -6.34
N ARG A 150 3.24 -9.09 -7.60
CA ARG A 150 3.74 -7.93 -8.36
C ARG A 150 3.29 -6.60 -7.79
N ALA A 151 2.08 -6.52 -7.25
CA ALA A 151 1.55 -5.30 -6.66
C ALA A 151 2.33 -4.84 -5.42
N ILE A 152 2.88 -5.80 -4.66
CA ILE A 152 3.66 -5.56 -3.43
C ILE A 152 5.17 -5.44 -3.72
N ASN A 153 5.68 -6.00 -4.82
CA ASN A 153 7.12 -6.07 -5.11
C ASN A 153 7.55 -5.23 -6.32
N ARG A 154 6.81 -4.16 -6.61
CA ARG A 154 7.11 -3.25 -7.72
C ARG A 154 8.07 -2.12 -7.34
#